data_AF-A0A956EUT3-F1
#
_entry.id   AF-A0A956EUT3-F1
#
_cell.length_a   1.000
_cell.length_b   1.000
_cell.length_c   1.000
_cell.angle_alpha   90.00
_cell.angle_beta   90.00
_cell.angle_gamma   90.00
#
_symmetry.space_group_name_H-M   'P 1'
#
loop_
_entity.id
_entity.type
_entity.pdbx_description
1 polymer ?
#
loop_
_entity_poly.entity_id
_entity_poly.type
_entity_poly.pdbx_seq_one_letter_code
_entity_poly.pdbx_strand_id
1 'polypeptide(L)'
;MREARAELVRIDAQGVVHPIGTVASQRLRAREGAYRMLPAPAHVVMMRYTGEDGRRDAEDGAIVRLAGEITSPGTMCDVLALLGQTGWRGELIVLDGEATRAIFFDGGNVVGAQTTVDDERLGMVMYRFGAIDEAQHEAVMEKVRSGSRFGQGAIELGVITEERLYKLIGKQIDEIVFATFAISDGTFFFLEGFDEGRLVSHHTVSANALLMDGVTRLDEMRFFRVKI
;
A
#
# COMPACT_ATOMS: atom_id res chain seq x y z
N MET A 1 1.74 10.19 21.25
CA MET A 1 0.84 11.16 20.61
C MET A 1 1.72 11.95 19.66
N ARG A 2 1.70 11.65 18.34
CA ARG A 2 2.42 12.49 17.35
C ARG A 2 1.98 13.93 17.61
N GLU A 3 2.91 14.88 17.65
CA GLU A 3 2.55 16.28 17.91
C GLU A 3 1.54 16.70 16.85
N ALA A 4 0.25 16.78 17.17
CA ALA A 4 -0.80 17.10 16.21
C ALA A 4 -0.53 18.41 15.46
N ARG A 5 0.29 19.29 16.06
CA ARG A 5 0.80 20.53 15.45
C ARG A 5 1.83 20.33 14.35
N ALA A 6 2.60 19.24 14.35
CA ALA A 6 3.66 18.96 13.39
C ALA A 6 3.13 18.76 11.96
N GLU A 7 1.87 18.31 11.82
CA GLU A 7 1.21 18.08 10.53
C GLU A 7 0.29 19.24 10.10
N LEU A 8 0.19 20.31 10.89
CA LEU A 8 -0.71 21.43 10.60
C LEU A 8 -0.22 22.31 9.46
N VAL A 9 -1.19 22.72 8.64
CA VAL A 9 -1.08 23.73 7.60
C VAL A 9 -2.16 24.78 7.86
N ARG A 10 -1.85 26.05 7.62
CA ARG A 10 -2.83 27.15 7.64
C ARG A 10 -3.00 27.67 6.22
N ILE A 11 -4.25 27.80 5.79
CA ILE A 11 -4.59 28.56 4.59
C ILE A 11 -5.12 29.90 5.06
N ASP A 12 -4.47 31.00 4.64
CA ASP A 12 -4.89 32.35 5.02
C ASP A 12 -6.04 32.87 4.14
N ALA A 13 -6.48 34.10 4.41
CA ALA A 13 -7.58 34.74 3.69
C ALA A 13 -7.25 35.02 2.20
N GLN A 14 -5.97 34.97 1.82
CA GLN A 14 -5.48 35.13 0.46
C GLN A 14 -5.34 33.79 -0.27
N GLY A 15 -5.61 32.66 0.41
CA GLY A 15 -5.46 31.33 -0.15
C GLY A 15 -4.01 30.81 -0.12
N VAL A 16 -3.10 31.48 0.59
CA VAL A 16 -1.70 31.06 0.69
C VAL A 16 -1.57 29.98 1.75
N VAL A 17 -0.85 28.92 1.40
CA VAL A 17 -0.63 27.74 2.24
C VAL A 17 0.64 27.93 3.08
N HIS A 18 0.48 28.00 4.39
CA HIS A 18 1.56 28.17 5.37
C HIS A 18 1.74 26.90 6.21
N PRO A 19 2.84 26.15 6.08
CA PRO A 19 3.10 25.03 6.99
C PRO A 19 3.36 25.58 8.40
N ILE A 20 2.64 25.05 9.40
CA ILE A 20 2.87 25.36 10.81
C ILE A 20 3.89 24.39 11.41
N GLY A 21 3.78 23.11 11.07
CA GLY A 21 4.62 22.05 11.62
C GLY A 21 5.71 21.56 10.66
N THR A 22 6.71 20.87 11.21
CA THR A 22 7.86 20.35 10.46
C THR A 22 7.47 19.29 9.43
N VAL A 23 6.56 18.37 9.79
CA VAL A 23 6.06 17.32 8.88
C VAL A 23 5.26 17.94 7.73
N ALA A 24 4.40 18.91 8.04
CA ALA A 24 3.67 19.67 7.01
C ALA A 24 4.62 20.38 6.04
N SER A 25 5.66 21.04 6.56
CA SER A 25 6.66 21.73 5.73
C SER A 25 7.39 20.77 4.80
N GLN A 26 7.84 19.61 5.31
CA GLN A 26 8.50 18.58 4.51
C GLN A 26 7.58 18.03 3.42
N ARG A 27 6.32 17.71 3.77
CA ARG A 27 5.33 17.20 2.80
C ARG A 27 5.00 18.21 1.70
N LEU A 28 4.91 19.50 2.02
CA LEU A 28 4.68 20.56 1.03
C LEU A 28 5.88 20.78 0.11
N ARG A 29 7.12 20.78 0.64
CA ARG A 29 8.33 20.93 -0.19
C ARG A 29 8.51 19.78 -1.18
N ALA A 30 8.18 18.56 -0.77
CA ALA A 30 8.20 17.39 -1.67
C ALA A 30 7.09 17.40 -2.74
N ARG A 31 6.21 18.41 -2.72
CA ARG A 31 5.04 18.59 -3.59
C ARG A 31 5.11 19.96 -4.29
N GLU A 32 6.32 20.39 -4.64
CA GLU A 32 6.53 21.59 -5.45
C GLU A 32 5.87 21.41 -6.83
N GLY A 33 5.19 22.45 -7.30
CA GLY A 33 4.57 22.49 -8.63
C GLY A 33 3.15 23.06 -8.62
N ALA A 34 2.50 23.01 -9.78
CA ALA A 34 1.15 23.51 -9.95
C ALA A 34 0.11 22.38 -9.83
N TYR A 35 -0.97 22.70 -9.12
CA TYR A 35 -2.05 21.77 -8.82
C TYR A 35 -3.38 22.33 -9.29
N ARG A 36 -4.20 21.48 -9.90
CA ARG A 36 -5.60 21.75 -10.13
C ARG A 36 -6.37 21.61 -8.82
N MET A 37 -7.07 22.67 -8.45
CA MET A 37 -8.07 22.66 -7.37
C MET A 37 -9.34 21.95 -7.85
N LEU A 38 -9.73 20.87 -7.18
CA LEU A 38 -10.94 20.11 -7.48
C LEU A 38 -12.09 20.58 -6.56
N PRO A 39 -13.35 20.59 -7.04
CA PRO A 39 -14.49 20.87 -6.18
C PRO A 39 -14.55 19.90 -5.00
N ALA A 40 -14.70 20.42 -3.78
CA ALA A 40 -14.79 19.65 -2.54
C ALA A 40 -15.67 20.38 -1.51
N PRO A 41 -16.18 19.67 -0.47
CA PRO A 41 -16.84 20.31 0.66
C PRO A 41 -15.96 21.36 1.35
N ALA A 42 -16.58 22.34 2.03
CA ALA A 42 -15.87 23.50 2.60
C ALA A 42 -14.75 23.18 3.62
N HIS A 43 -14.76 21.99 4.22
CA HIS A 43 -13.77 21.53 5.18
C HIS A 43 -12.68 20.63 4.55
N VAL A 44 -12.69 20.45 3.23
CA VAL A 44 -11.74 19.59 2.49
C VAL A 44 -11.08 20.41 1.38
N VAL A 45 -9.75 20.29 1.28
CA VAL A 45 -8.99 20.81 0.15
C VAL A 45 -8.53 19.63 -0.69
N MET A 46 -9.10 19.48 -1.89
CA MET A 46 -8.74 18.43 -2.83
C MET A 46 -7.97 19.02 -4.02
N MET A 47 -6.68 18.74 -4.09
CA MET A 47 -5.81 19.23 -5.15
C MET A 47 -5.12 18.05 -5.85
N ARG A 48 -4.92 18.15 -7.16
CA ARG A 48 -4.19 17.15 -7.95
C ARG A 48 -3.14 17.84 -8.81
N TYR A 49 -1.94 17.27 -8.84
CA TYR A 49 -0.86 17.76 -9.71
C TYR A 49 -1.30 17.69 -11.19
N THR A 50 -0.95 18.71 -11.97
CA THR A 50 -1.31 18.86 -13.39
C THR A 50 -0.22 19.54 -14.22
N GLY A 51 1.03 19.54 -13.73
CA GLY A 51 2.09 20.34 -14.33
C GLY A 51 1.79 21.86 -14.33
N GLU A 52 2.65 22.65 -14.98
CA GLU A 52 2.52 24.11 -15.04
C GLU A 52 1.45 24.60 -16.05
N ASP A 53 1.06 23.77 -17.02
CA ASP A 53 0.13 24.17 -18.08
C ASP A 53 -1.35 23.92 -17.72
N GLY A 54 -1.61 23.26 -16.58
CA GLY A 54 -2.94 22.96 -16.05
C GLY A 54 -3.71 21.94 -16.88
N ARG A 55 -3.07 21.28 -17.84
CA ARG A 55 -3.67 20.19 -18.61
C ARG A 55 -3.44 18.87 -17.88
N ARG A 56 -4.07 17.82 -18.39
CA ARG A 56 -3.87 16.49 -17.84
C ARG A 56 -2.98 15.73 -18.80
N ASP A 57 -1.74 15.57 -18.40
CA ASP A 57 -0.74 14.80 -19.10
C ASP A 57 -0.56 13.42 -18.45
N ALA A 58 0.00 12.48 -19.20
CA ALA A 58 0.30 11.14 -18.71
C ALA A 58 1.31 11.17 -17.54
N GLU A 59 2.13 12.23 -17.48
CA GLU A 59 3.19 12.43 -16.49
C GLU A 59 2.67 13.01 -15.16
N ASP A 60 1.43 13.49 -15.11
CA ASP A 60 0.82 14.13 -13.92
C ASP A 60 0.42 13.13 -12.80
N GLY A 61 0.85 11.88 -12.94
CA GLY A 61 0.41 10.75 -12.13
C GLY A 61 -0.95 10.18 -12.54
N ALA A 62 -1.35 9.09 -11.91
CA ALA A 62 -2.61 8.40 -12.19
C ALA A 62 -3.85 9.20 -11.73
N ILE A 63 -5.06 8.84 -12.22
CA ILE A 63 -6.30 9.41 -11.67
C ILE A 63 -6.54 8.85 -10.28
N VAL A 64 -6.86 9.71 -9.31
CA VAL A 64 -7.44 9.26 -8.04
C VAL A 64 -8.91 8.95 -8.27
N ARG A 65 -9.25 7.66 -8.32
CA ARG A 65 -10.62 7.18 -8.58
C ARG A 65 -11.43 7.08 -7.28
N LEU A 66 -10.79 6.66 -6.19
CA LEU A 66 -11.33 6.65 -4.83
C LEU A 66 -10.25 7.15 -3.88
N ALA A 67 -10.65 7.82 -2.81
CA ALA A 67 -9.79 8.16 -1.69
C ALA A 67 -10.63 8.31 -0.41
N GLY A 68 -10.02 8.06 0.73
CA GLY A 68 -10.70 8.21 2.01
C GLY A 68 -9.80 8.02 3.22
N GLU A 69 -10.34 8.35 4.38
CA GLU A 69 -9.75 8.10 5.69
C GLU A 69 -10.12 6.70 6.18
N ILE A 70 -9.17 6.05 6.85
CA ILE A 70 -9.38 4.80 7.59
C ILE A 70 -9.52 5.20 9.05
N THR A 71 -10.72 5.00 9.61
CA THR A 71 -11.05 5.44 10.98
C THR A 71 -11.42 4.28 11.90
N SER A 72 -11.47 3.05 11.38
CA SER A 72 -11.77 1.85 12.14
C SER A 72 -11.22 0.59 11.46
N PRO A 73 -10.90 -0.47 12.23
CA PRO A 73 -10.59 -1.78 11.65
C PRO A 73 -11.76 -2.31 10.81
N GLY A 74 -11.46 -2.83 9.63
CA GLY A 74 -12.44 -3.37 8.69
C GLY A 74 -12.88 -2.39 7.60
N THR A 75 -12.57 -1.08 7.70
CA THR A 75 -12.87 -0.13 6.61
C THR A 75 -12.28 -0.59 5.26
N MET A 76 -11.10 -1.20 5.28
CA MET A 76 -10.46 -1.72 4.07
C MET A 76 -11.13 -2.98 3.51
N CYS A 77 -11.95 -3.70 4.29
CA CYS A 77 -12.76 -4.81 3.79
C CYS A 77 -13.83 -4.30 2.81
N ASP A 78 -14.50 -3.19 3.14
CA ASP A 78 -15.51 -2.57 2.27
C ASP A 78 -14.88 -2.06 0.96
N VAL A 79 -13.70 -1.43 1.07
CA VAL A 79 -12.94 -0.98 -0.11
C VAL A 79 -12.55 -2.18 -0.97
N LEU A 80 -12.07 -3.27 -0.37
CA LEU A 80 -11.70 -4.47 -1.13
C LEU A 80 -12.92 -5.11 -1.81
N ALA A 81 -14.06 -5.18 -1.13
CA ALA A 81 -15.31 -5.69 -1.69
C ALA A 81 -15.75 -4.88 -2.92
N LEU A 82 -15.71 -3.55 -2.82
CA LEU A 82 -16.03 -2.65 -3.92
C LEU A 82 -15.09 -2.86 -5.12
N LEU A 83 -13.78 -2.95 -4.89
CA LEU A 83 -12.81 -3.17 -5.95
C LEU A 83 -12.95 -4.56 -6.60
N GLY A 84 -13.24 -5.59 -5.81
CA GLY A 84 -13.55 -6.92 -6.28
C GLY A 84 -14.80 -6.96 -7.17
N GLN A 85 -15.85 -6.21 -6.81
CA GLN A 85 -17.10 -6.15 -7.56
C GLN A 85 -17.00 -5.30 -8.84
N THR A 86 -16.34 -4.14 -8.77
CA THR A 86 -16.24 -3.20 -9.90
C THR A 86 -15.30 -3.69 -10.99
N GLY A 87 -14.33 -4.54 -10.64
CA GLY A 87 -13.37 -5.09 -11.58
C GLY A 87 -12.38 -4.05 -12.13
N TRP A 88 -12.26 -2.89 -11.50
CA TRP A 88 -11.40 -1.83 -11.98
C TRP A 88 -9.92 -2.23 -11.93
N ARG A 89 -9.20 -1.87 -13.00
CA ARG A 89 -7.75 -1.96 -13.03
C ARG A 89 -7.13 -0.75 -12.36
N GLY A 90 -6.25 -0.97 -11.39
CA GLY A 90 -5.63 0.12 -10.65
C GLY A 90 -4.78 -0.31 -9.47
N GLU A 91 -4.22 0.68 -8.80
CA GLU A 91 -3.39 0.51 -7.61
C GLU A 91 -4.11 1.06 -6.38
N LEU A 92 -4.34 0.22 -5.38
CA LEU A 92 -4.78 0.64 -4.06
C LEU A 92 -3.56 0.91 -3.19
N ILE A 93 -3.34 2.17 -2.86
CA ILE A 93 -2.33 2.61 -1.89
C ILE A 93 -3.00 2.79 -0.54
N VAL A 94 -2.44 2.15 0.49
CA VAL A 94 -2.86 2.26 1.88
C VAL A 94 -1.71 2.81 2.72
N LEU A 95 -1.99 3.88 3.46
CA LEU A 95 -1.02 4.63 4.25
C LEU A 95 -1.44 4.66 5.71
N ASP A 96 -0.61 4.12 6.60
CA ASP A 96 -0.78 4.16 8.05
C ASP A 96 0.55 4.52 8.73
N GLY A 97 0.59 5.64 9.44
CA GLY A 97 1.83 6.08 10.08
C GLY A 97 2.91 6.47 9.05
N GLU A 98 3.96 5.65 8.94
CA GLU A 98 5.02 5.71 7.92
C GLU A 98 4.99 4.50 6.97
N ALA A 99 4.11 3.54 7.24
CA ALA A 99 3.94 2.36 6.42
C ALA A 99 3.14 2.70 5.16
N THR A 100 3.51 2.05 4.07
CA THR A 100 2.85 2.17 2.77
C THR A 100 2.71 0.77 2.19
N ARG A 101 1.47 0.43 1.82
CA ARG A 101 1.15 -0.80 1.12
C ARG A 101 0.50 -0.44 -0.21
N ALA A 102 0.95 -1.08 -1.28
CA ALA A 102 0.35 -0.96 -2.60
C ALA A 102 -0.17 -2.33 -3.03
N ILE A 103 -1.44 -2.40 -3.41
CA ILE A 103 -2.11 -3.63 -3.86
C ILE A 103 -2.63 -3.36 -5.27
N PHE A 104 -2.19 -4.17 -6.23
CA PHE A 104 -2.54 -3.99 -7.64
C PHE A 104 -3.76 -4.84 -7.99
N PHE A 105 -4.74 -4.23 -8.63
CA PHE A 105 -6.01 -4.85 -9.02
C PHE A 105 -6.14 -4.93 -10.53
N ASP A 106 -6.63 -6.05 -11.03
CA ASP A 106 -7.08 -6.21 -12.42
C ASP A 106 -8.25 -7.21 -12.50
N GLY A 107 -9.35 -6.79 -13.11
CA GLY A 107 -10.53 -7.64 -13.32
C GLY A 107 -11.11 -8.26 -12.04
N GLY A 108 -11.05 -7.54 -10.91
CA GLY A 108 -11.57 -8.02 -9.61
C GLY A 108 -10.62 -8.97 -8.87
N ASN A 109 -9.38 -9.09 -9.35
CA ASN A 109 -8.33 -9.88 -8.73
C ASN A 109 -7.19 -8.98 -8.25
N VAL A 110 -6.55 -9.37 -7.15
CA VAL A 110 -5.26 -8.85 -6.75
C VAL A 110 -4.19 -9.54 -7.60
N VAL A 111 -3.43 -8.75 -8.35
CA VAL A 111 -2.37 -9.23 -9.25
C VAL A 111 -0.95 -9.04 -8.71
N GLY A 112 -0.83 -8.38 -7.55
CA GLY A 112 0.43 -8.20 -6.85
C GLY A 112 0.28 -7.27 -5.66
N ALA A 113 1.32 -7.22 -4.82
CA ALA A 113 1.39 -6.29 -3.70
C ALA A 113 2.84 -5.87 -3.41
N GLN A 114 3.00 -4.67 -2.84
CA GLN A 114 4.25 -4.12 -2.34
C GLN A 114 4.00 -3.50 -0.96
N THR A 115 5.03 -3.49 -0.11
CA THR A 115 4.94 -2.98 1.26
C THR A 115 6.28 -2.41 1.71
N THR A 116 6.24 -1.38 2.56
CA THR A 116 7.42 -0.88 3.27
C THR A 116 7.61 -1.52 4.65
N VAL A 117 6.64 -2.31 5.12
CA VAL A 117 6.68 -2.96 6.44
C VAL A 117 7.55 -4.20 6.39
N ASP A 118 8.59 -4.24 7.23
CA ASP A 118 9.61 -5.28 7.18
C ASP A 118 9.06 -6.69 7.44
N ASP A 119 8.09 -6.83 8.36
CA ASP A 119 7.45 -8.11 8.69
C ASP A 119 6.59 -8.71 7.56
N GLU A 120 6.26 -7.89 6.56
CA GLU A 120 5.45 -8.26 5.40
C GLU A 120 6.31 -8.48 4.14
N ARG A 121 7.62 -8.23 4.21
CA ARG A 121 8.52 -8.44 3.07
C ARG A 121 8.71 -9.93 2.81
N LEU A 122 8.95 -10.27 1.54
CA LEU A 122 9.09 -11.64 1.07
C LEU A 122 10.10 -12.46 1.89
N GLY A 123 11.25 -11.89 2.24
CA GLY A 123 12.24 -12.57 3.07
C GLY A 123 11.72 -12.97 4.45
N MET A 124 10.99 -12.06 5.12
CA MET A 124 10.40 -12.36 6.43
C MET A 124 9.23 -13.34 6.32
N VAL A 125 8.43 -13.26 5.26
CA VAL A 125 7.41 -14.27 4.96
C VAL A 125 8.05 -15.64 4.76
N MET A 126 9.10 -15.74 3.94
CA MET A 126 9.83 -17.00 3.72
C MET A 126 10.40 -17.56 5.04
N TYR A 127 10.94 -16.72 5.91
CA TYR A 127 11.44 -17.11 7.22
C TYR A 127 10.31 -17.62 8.14
N ARG A 128 9.23 -16.84 8.32
CA ARG A 128 8.08 -17.20 9.17
C ARG A 128 7.39 -18.50 8.76
N PHE A 129 7.34 -18.79 7.46
CA PHE A 129 6.77 -20.02 6.93
C PHE A 129 7.78 -21.19 6.85
N GLY A 130 8.98 -21.04 7.43
CA GLY A 130 10.01 -22.08 7.49
C GLY A 130 10.55 -22.49 6.12
N ALA A 131 10.51 -21.58 5.14
CA ALA A 131 11.09 -21.81 3.82
C ALA A 131 12.58 -21.51 3.77
N ILE A 132 13.04 -20.59 4.63
CA ILE A 132 14.46 -20.29 4.84
C ILE A 132 14.74 -20.15 6.33
N ASP A 133 15.97 -20.40 6.75
CA ASP A 133 16.47 -20.05 8.08
C ASP A 133 17.13 -18.66 8.09
N GLU A 134 17.61 -18.23 9.26
CA GLU A 134 18.24 -16.93 9.46
C GLU A 134 19.55 -16.79 8.64
N ALA A 135 20.33 -17.87 8.53
CA ALA A 135 21.61 -17.84 7.81
C ALA A 135 21.38 -17.71 6.30
N GLN A 136 20.38 -18.43 5.78
CA GLN A 136 19.92 -18.34 4.39
C GLN A 136 19.32 -16.97 4.09
N HIS A 137 18.55 -16.39 5.02
CA HIS A 137 18.01 -15.05 4.86
C HIS A 137 19.14 -14.02 4.72
N GLU A 138 20.15 -14.04 5.59
CA GLU A 138 21.28 -13.12 5.51
C GLU A 138 22.08 -13.31 4.20
N ALA A 139 22.33 -14.55 3.78
CA ALA A 139 23.00 -14.84 2.51
C ALA A 139 22.25 -14.28 1.29
N VAL A 140 20.92 -14.35 1.28
CA VAL A 140 20.10 -13.74 0.22
C VAL A 140 20.17 -12.21 0.30
N MET A 141 20.15 -11.64 1.51
CA MET A 141 20.27 -10.19 1.71
C MET A 141 21.60 -9.63 1.21
N GLU A 142 22.70 -10.37 1.31
CA GLU A 142 23.97 -9.98 0.68
C GLU A 142 23.85 -9.82 -0.83
N LYS A 143 23.13 -10.74 -1.51
CA LYS A 143 22.82 -10.58 -2.94
C LYS A 143 21.92 -9.39 -3.22
N VAL A 144 20.95 -9.11 -2.34
CA VAL A 144 20.09 -7.91 -2.49
C VAL A 144 20.90 -6.63 -2.42
N ARG A 145 21.88 -6.55 -1.51
CA ARG A 145 22.81 -5.41 -1.42
C ARG A 145 23.65 -5.23 -2.68
N SER A 146 23.87 -6.31 -3.45
CA SER A 146 24.55 -6.27 -4.75
C SER A 146 23.65 -5.93 -5.95
N GLY A 147 22.34 -5.72 -5.73
CA GLY A 147 21.38 -5.28 -6.75
C GLY A 147 20.36 -6.34 -7.20
N SER A 148 20.45 -7.58 -6.71
CA SER A 148 19.47 -8.63 -7.05
C SER A 148 18.13 -8.43 -6.33
N ARG A 149 17.02 -8.86 -6.93
CA ARG A 149 15.75 -9.01 -6.21
C ARG A 149 15.86 -10.18 -5.23
N PHE A 150 15.24 -10.07 -4.05
CA PHE A 150 15.33 -11.12 -3.00
C PHE A 150 14.97 -12.51 -3.53
N GLY A 151 13.82 -12.65 -4.20
CA GLY A 151 13.37 -13.94 -4.73
C GLY A 151 14.32 -14.54 -5.79
N GLN A 152 14.88 -13.69 -6.66
CA GLN A 152 15.88 -14.12 -7.65
C GLN A 152 17.18 -14.56 -6.96
N GLY A 153 17.67 -13.77 -5.99
CA GLY A 153 18.85 -14.13 -5.21
C GLY A 153 18.67 -15.45 -4.46
N ALA A 154 17.47 -15.72 -3.95
CA ALA A 154 17.13 -16.97 -3.28
C ALA A 154 17.15 -18.19 -4.23
N ILE A 155 16.64 -18.05 -5.46
CA ILE A 155 16.73 -19.10 -6.48
C ILE A 155 18.19 -19.36 -6.87
N GLU A 156 18.94 -18.30 -7.15
CA GLU A 156 20.35 -18.41 -7.57
C GLU A 156 21.25 -19.04 -6.50
N LEU A 157 20.92 -18.87 -5.22
CA LEU A 157 21.63 -19.51 -4.10
C LEU A 157 21.15 -20.95 -3.83
N GLY A 158 20.12 -21.42 -4.55
CA GLY A 158 19.56 -22.76 -4.36
C GLY A 158 18.81 -22.96 -3.04
N VAL A 159 18.48 -21.87 -2.32
CA VAL A 159 17.74 -21.96 -1.04
C VAL A 159 16.25 -22.23 -1.27
N ILE A 160 15.73 -21.89 -2.45
CA ILE A 160 14.32 -22.12 -2.80
C ILE A 160 14.15 -22.42 -4.30
N THR A 161 13.14 -23.21 -4.64
CA THR A 161 12.73 -23.44 -6.04
C THR A 161 11.78 -22.35 -6.52
N GLU A 162 11.70 -22.13 -7.83
CA GLU A 162 10.72 -21.19 -8.43
C GLU A 162 9.28 -21.51 -8.04
N GLU A 163 8.89 -22.79 -8.04
CA GLU A 163 7.55 -23.22 -7.66
C GLU A 163 7.22 -22.87 -6.19
N ARG A 164 8.17 -23.09 -5.28
CA ARG A 164 7.97 -22.78 -3.86
C ARG A 164 8.00 -21.27 -3.62
N LEU A 165 8.84 -20.53 -4.35
CA LEU A 165 8.85 -19.07 -4.32
C LEU A 165 7.52 -18.49 -4.77
N TYR A 166 6.94 -19.01 -5.85
CA TYR A 166 5.63 -18.59 -6.35
C TYR A 166 4.57 -18.71 -5.22
N LYS A 167 4.47 -19.88 -4.58
CA LYS A 167 3.53 -20.08 -3.45
C LYS A 167 3.74 -19.09 -2.30
N LEU A 168 4.98 -18.72 -1.99
CA LEU A 168 5.30 -17.77 -0.92
C LEU A 168 5.03 -16.31 -1.31
N ILE A 169 5.13 -15.96 -2.59
CA ILE A 169 4.68 -14.65 -3.08
C ILE A 169 3.16 -14.54 -2.92
N GLY A 170 2.40 -15.59 -3.24
CA GLY A 170 0.96 -15.64 -2.94
C GLY A 170 0.67 -15.40 -1.46
N LYS A 171 1.41 -16.07 -0.56
CA LYS A 171 1.31 -15.86 0.89
C LYS A 171 1.68 -14.45 1.32
N GLN A 172 2.64 -13.81 0.65
CA GLN A 172 3.00 -12.42 0.92
C GLN A 172 1.86 -11.47 0.55
N ILE A 173 1.21 -11.70 -0.59
CA ILE A 173 0.04 -10.92 -1.01
C ILE A 173 -1.07 -11.07 0.05
N ASP A 174 -1.36 -12.30 0.49
CA ASP A 174 -2.33 -12.57 1.56
C ASP A 174 -2.00 -11.74 2.83
N GLU A 175 -0.76 -11.83 3.34
CA GLU A 175 -0.35 -11.12 4.56
C GLU A 175 -0.46 -9.59 4.42
N ILE A 176 -0.04 -9.02 3.28
CA ILE A 176 -0.14 -7.57 3.04
C ILE A 176 -1.61 -7.14 3.01
N VAL A 177 -2.47 -7.86 2.30
CA VAL A 177 -3.90 -7.53 2.21
C VAL A 177 -4.56 -7.63 3.57
N PHE A 178 -4.31 -8.71 4.32
CA PHE A 178 -4.89 -8.90 5.65
C PHE A 178 -4.39 -7.86 6.66
N ALA A 179 -3.14 -7.42 6.57
CA ALA A 179 -2.61 -6.35 7.39
C ALA A 179 -3.42 -5.05 7.20
N THR A 180 -3.85 -4.74 5.97
CA THR A 180 -4.67 -3.54 5.71
C THR A 180 -6.01 -3.57 6.43
N PHE A 181 -6.57 -4.75 6.69
CA PHE A 181 -7.88 -4.88 7.34
C PHE A 181 -7.85 -4.52 8.83
N ALA A 182 -6.69 -4.66 9.47
CA ALA A 182 -6.49 -4.34 10.89
C ALA A 182 -6.19 -2.86 11.13
N ILE A 183 -5.89 -2.08 10.07
CA ILE A 183 -5.59 -0.65 10.17
C ILE A 183 -6.80 0.09 10.73
N SER A 184 -6.58 0.92 11.75
CA SER A 184 -7.62 1.70 12.44
C SER A 184 -7.50 3.21 12.24
N ASP A 185 -6.36 3.67 11.73
CA ASP A 185 -6.06 5.08 11.48
C ASP A 185 -5.14 5.17 10.26
N GLY A 186 -5.53 5.95 9.26
CA GLY A 186 -4.78 6.05 8.01
C GLY A 186 -5.56 6.67 6.87
N THR A 187 -5.02 6.56 5.66
CA THR A 187 -5.70 6.98 4.43
C THR A 187 -5.48 5.96 3.34
N PHE A 188 -6.39 5.92 2.36
CA PHE A 188 -6.22 5.11 1.16
C PHE A 188 -6.51 5.92 -0.10
N PHE A 189 -5.92 5.48 -1.20
CA PHE A 189 -6.13 6.01 -2.54
C PHE A 189 -6.21 4.86 -3.52
N PHE A 190 -7.25 4.81 -4.35
CA PHE A 190 -7.29 3.92 -5.50
C PHE A 190 -6.97 4.72 -6.76
N LEU A 191 -5.86 4.39 -7.39
CA LEU A 191 -5.32 5.04 -8.57
C LEU A 191 -5.68 4.26 -9.82
N GLU A 192 -6.12 4.93 -10.89
CA GLU A 192 -6.43 4.30 -12.16
C GLU A 192 -5.16 3.82 -12.87
N GLY A 193 -5.12 2.52 -13.18
CA GLY A 193 -3.97 1.88 -13.80
C GLY A 193 -2.76 1.76 -12.86
N PHE A 194 -1.73 1.10 -13.38
CA PHE A 194 -0.41 0.97 -12.76
C PHE A 194 0.60 0.52 -13.83
N ASP A 195 1.88 0.73 -13.56
CA ASP A 195 2.98 0.21 -14.38
C ASP A 195 3.21 -1.28 -14.11
N GLU A 196 3.09 -2.13 -15.14
CA GLU A 196 3.28 -3.57 -15.03
C GLU A 196 4.70 -3.96 -14.64
N GLY A 197 5.71 -3.13 -14.92
CA GLY A 197 7.09 -3.37 -14.49
C GLY A 197 7.28 -3.41 -12.97
N ARG A 198 6.30 -2.89 -12.21
CA ARG A 198 6.27 -2.94 -10.75
C ARG A 198 5.80 -4.28 -10.19
N LEU A 199 5.13 -5.11 -11.01
CA LEU A 199 4.73 -6.44 -10.59
C LEU A 199 5.98 -7.34 -10.47
N VAL A 200 6.14 -7.97 -9.31
CA VAL A 200 7.25 -8.91 -9.06
C VAL A 200 7.00 -10.26 -9.77
N SER A 201 5.73 -10.60 -9.97
CA SER A 201 5.27 -11.82 -10.63
C SER A 201 3.82 -11.67 -11.07
N HIS A 202 3.38 -12.44 -12.06
CA HIS A 202 1.97 -12.52 -12.48
C HIS A 202 1.17 -13.46 -11.57
N HIS A 203 1.07 -13.11 -10.29
CA HIS A 203 0.12 -13.76 -9.40
C HIS A 203 -1.29 -13.24 -9.69
N THR A 204 -2.29 -14.08 -9.45
CA THR A 204 -3.69 -13.67 -9.52
C THR A 204 -4.42 -14.33 -8.37
N VAL A 205 -4.98 -13.51 -7.48
CA VAL A 205 -5.79 -13.97 -6.34
C VAL A 205 -7.11 -13.22 -6.37
N SER A 206 -8.23 -13.92 -6.24
CA SER A 206 -9.54 -13.26 -6.21
C SER A 206 -9.64 -12.32 -5.02
N ALA A 207 -10.04 -11.06 -5.25
CA ALA A 207 -10.25 -10.10 -4.17
C ALA A 207 -11.36 -10.57 -3.22
N ASN A 208 -12.39 -11.24 -3.75
CA ASN A 208 -13.46 -11.83 -2.93
C ASN A 208 -12.97 -12.99 -2.07
N ALA A 209 -12.07 -13.84 -2.59
CA ALA A 209 -11.48 -14.92 -1.78
C ALA A 209 -10.65 -14.35 -0.62
N LEU A 210 -9.80 -13.35 -0.93
CA LEU A 210 -9.03 -12.62 0.09
C LEU A 210 -9.93 -11.96 1.13
N LEU A 211 -11.04 -11.35 0.70
CA LEU A 211 -12.00 -10.75 1.61
C LEU A 211 -12.57 -11.78 2.60
N MET A 212 -13.02 -12.93 2.11
CA MET A 212 -13.61 -13.97 2.95
C MET A 212 -12.61 -14.56 3.95
N ASP A 213 -11.40 -14.86 3.48
CA ASP A 213 -10.32 -15.38 4.33
C ASP A 213 -9.90 -14.35 5.40
N GLY A 214 -9.75 -13.09 5.00
CA GLY A 214 -9.29 -12.03 5.89
C GLY A 214 -10.34 -11.60 6.92
N VAL A 215 -11.64 -11.60 6.58
CA VAL A 215 -12.73 -11.36 7.55
C VAL A 215 -12.73 -12.47 8.61
N THR A 216 -12.61 -13.73 8.19
CA THR A 216 -12.52 -14.87 9.11
C THR A 216 -11.38 -14.69 10.12
N ARG A 217 -10.18 -14.30 9.61
CA ARG A 217 -9.00 -14.08 10.45
C ARG A 217 -9.12 -12.86 11.37
N LEU A 218 -9.74 -11.77 10.91
CA LEU A 218 -10.02 -10.61 11.75
C LEU A 218 -10.93 -10.95 12.93
N ASP A 219 -11.98 -11.74 12.68
CA ASP A 219 -12.92 -12.15 13.72
C ASP A 219 -12.25 -13.05 14.77
N GLU A 220 -11.40 -13.98 14.34
CA GLU A 220 -10.57 -14.79 15.24
C GLU A 220 -9.68 -13.91 16.14
N MET A 221 -8.96 -12.94 15.55
CA MET A 221 -8.09 -12.02 16.30
C MET A 221 -8.87 -11.14 17.28
N ARG A 222 -10.06 -10.66 16.90
CA ARG A 222 -10.96 -9.91 17.80
C ARG A 222 -11.41 -10.78 18.98
N PHE A 223 -11.74 -12.05 18.73
CA PHE A 223 -12.15 -12.98 19.76
C PHE A 223 -11.05 -13.26 20.80
N PHE A 224 -9.79 -13.39 20.38
CA PHE A 224 -8.67 -13.61 21.30
C PHE A 224 -8.36 -12.39 22.19
N ARG A 225 -8.55 -11.16 21.68
CA ARG A 225 -8.32 -9.93 22.45
C ARG A 225 -9.34 -9.67 23.56
N VAL A 226 -10.52 -10.29 23.51
CA VAL A 226 -11.58 -10.13 24.53
C VAL A 226 -11.40 -11.09 25.71
N LYS A 227 -10.59 -12.14 25.57
CA LYS A 227 -10.39 -13.19 26.57
C LYS A 227 -9.17 -12.99 27.50
N ILE A 228 -8.42 -11.91 27.32
CA ILE A 228 -7.28 -11.52 28.17
C ILE A 228 -7.69 -10.27 28.94
#